data_AF-A0A8X6M934-F1
#
_entry.id   AF-A0A8X6M934-F1
#
_cell.length_a   1.000
_cell.length_b   1.000
_cell.length_c   1.000
_cell.angle_alpha   90.00
_cell.angle_beta   90.00
_cell.angle_gamma   90.00
#
_symmetry.space_group_name_H-M   'P 1'
#
loop_
_entity.id
_entity.type
_entity.pdbx_description
1 polymer ?
#
loop_
_entity_poly.entity_id
_entity_poly.type
_entity_poly.pdbx_seq_one_letter_code
_entity_poly.pdbx_strand_id
1 'polypeptide(L)'
;MSYIYGSCLAWQACLEMTKIRLELLTDIDVHLFIEKLIRGGVVMISHRFDKANNAYLQTYDSSLPNSYITYLDANNLYAWAMSQNLPTHDFSWTDEYVNFMDVPDDSDIGYIFEVDLEYPDELHDLHSCYPLALEKIEVSLNVPPVLKILLKNLVF
;
A
#
# COMPACT_ATOMS: atom_id res chain seq x y z
N MET A 1 6.97 -25.90 24.97
CA MET A 1 7.58 -25.02 23.94
C MET A 1 7.85 -23.69 24.62
N SER A 2 9.09 -23.25 24.69
CA SER A 2 9.47 -21.95 25.27
C SER A 2 9.35 -20.88 24.19
N TYR A 3 8.46 -19.91 24.39
CA TYR A 3 8.28 -18.79 23.46
C TYR A 3 9.18 -17.64 23.90
N ILE A 4 10.11 -17.26 23.03
CA ILE A 4 11.14 -16.25 23.33
C ILE A 4 10.64 -14.84 22.97
N TYR A 5 9.62 -14.73 22.09
CA TYR A 5 9.08 -13.45 21.60
C TYR A 5 7.56 -13.46 21.49
N GLY A 6 6.91 -12.33 21.80
CA GLY A 6 5.45 -12.19 21.73
C GLY A 6 4.87 -12.37 20.32
N SER A 7 5.61 -11.97 19.28
CA SER A 7 5.21 -12.18 17.88
C SER A 7 5.13 -13.65 17.51
N CYS A 8 6.07 -14.48 17.97
CA CYS A 8 6.07 -15.92 17.76
C CYS A 8 4.85 -16.59 18.42
N LEU A 9 4.52 -16.16 19.65
CA LEU A 9 3.33 -16.63 20.34
C LEU A 9 2.05 -16.25 19.60
N ALA A 10 1.91 -14.99 19.17
CA ALA A 10 0.75 -14.51 18.44
C ALA A 10 0.57 -15.25 17.10
N TRP A 11 1.66 -15.45 16.36
CA TRP A 11 1.67 -16.19 15.10
C TRP A 11 1.20 -17.64 15.28
N GLN A 12 1.77 -18.35 16.25
CA GLN A 12 1.38 -19.74 16.52
C GLN A 12 -0.05 -19.86 17.05
N ALA A 13 -0.51 -18.92 17.88
CA ALA A 13 -1.89 -18.86 18.32
C ALA A 13 -2.85 -18.67 17.13
N CYS A 14 -2.50 -17.79 16.19
CA CYS A 14 -3.28 -17.58 14.95
C CYS A 14 -3.41 -18.88 14.14
N LEU A 15 -2.30 -19.58 13.87
CA LEU A 15 -2.30 -20.84 13.14
C LEU A 15 -3.09 -21.94 13.89
N GLU A 16 -2.96 -21.99 15.22
CA GLU A 16 -3.68 -22.96 16.04
C GLU A 16 -5.19 -22.68 16.10
N MET A 17 -5.61 -21.42 16.10
CA MET A 17 -7.02 -21.02 16.08
C MET A 17 -7.67 -21.27 14.72
N THR A 18 -6.97 -20.94 13.64
CA THR A 18 -7.48 -21.07 12.26
C THR A 18 -7.36 -22.48 11.70
N LYS A 19 -6.47 -23.30 12.27
CA LYS A 19 -6.12 -24.64 11.78
C LYS A 19 -5.56 -24.66 10.35
N ILE A 20 -5.17 -23.51 9.83
CA ILE A 20 -4.63 -23.38 8.49
C ILE A 20 -3.19 -23.92 8.45
N ARG A 21 -2.81 -24.49 7.30
CA ARG A 21 -1.44 -24.92 7.03
C ARG A 21 -0.91 -24.05 5.90
N LEU A 22 0.16 -23.32 6.20
CA LEU A 22 0.83 -22.51 5.20
C LEU A 22 1.76 -23.39 4.37
N GLU A 23 1.68 -23.24 3.06
CA GLU A 23 2.62 -23.84 2.14
C GLU A 23 3.99 -23.16 2.27
N LEU A 24 5.06 -23.97 2.21
CA LEU A 24 6.40 -23.46 2.05
C LEU A 24 6.66 -23.26 0.55
N LEU A 25 7.00 -22.04 0.16
CA LEU A 25 7.48 -21.76 -1.20
C LEU A 25 8.78 -22.53 -1.46
N THR A 26 8.72 -23.50 -2.36
CA THR A 26 9.88 -24.33 -2.74
C THR A 26 10.47 -23.96 -4.10
N ASP A 27 9.68 -23.31 -4.96
CA ASP A 27 10.12 -22.74 -6.22
C ASP A 27 10.81 -21.39 -5.97
N ILE A 28 12.06 -21.27 -6.45
CA ILE A 28 12.88 -20.07 -6.27
C ILE A 28 12.34 -18.87 -7.07
N ASP A 29 11.76 -19.11 -8.25
CA ASP A 29 11.27 -18.05 -9.12
C ASP A 29 9.99 -17.45 -8.53
N VAL A 30 9.08 -18.30 -8.00
CA VAL A 30 7.91 -17.85 -7.24
C VAL A 30 8.31 -17.06 -6.00
N HIS A 31 9.31 -17.55 -5.27
CA HIS A 31 9.81 -16.88 -4.07
C HIS A 31 10.37 -15.48 -4.39
N LEU A 32 11.27 -15.37 -5.37
CA LEU A 32 11.87 -14.10 -5.80
C LEU A 32 10.82 -13.13 -6.33
N PHE A 33 9.82 -13.63 -7.06
CA PHE A 33 8.72 -12.82 -7.54
C PHE A 33 7.92 -12.21 -6.39
N ILE A 34 7.52 -13.01 -5.39
CA ILE A 34 6.78 -12.50 -4.22
C ILE A 34 7.65 -11.52 -3.42
N GLU A 35 8.94 -11.80 -3.21
CA GLU A 35 9.84 -10.86 -2.52
C GLU A 35 9.94 -9.52 -3.25
N LYS A 36 9.98 -9.51 -4.58
CA LYS A 36 9.97 -8.30 -5.41
C LYS A 36 8.69 -7.48 -5.21
N LEU A 37 7.59 -8.09 -4.76
CA LEU A 37 6.30 -7.42 -4.54
C LEU A 37 6.08 -6.92 -3.11
N ILE A 38 6.85 -7.41 -2.13
CA ILE A 38 6.74 -6.95 -0.73
C ILE A 38 7.08 -5.45 -0.65
N ARG A 39 6.17 -4.68 -0.05
CA ARG A 39 6.33 -3.25 0.23
C ARG A 39 6.03 -2.97 1.70
N GLY A 40 6.63 -1.90 2.22
CA GLY A 40 6.34 -1.39 3.55
C GLY A 40 5.10 -0.48 3.57
N GLY A 41 4.89 0.19 4.70
CA GLY A 41 3.86 1.22 4.80
C GLY A 41 4.08 2.38 3.82
N VAL A 42 2.99 2.93 3.30
CA VAL A 42 3.03 4.10 2.43
C VAL A 42 3.32 5.34 3.29
N VAL A 43 4.37 6.08 2.94
CA VAL A 43 4.72 7.36 3.58
C VAL A 43 4.89 8.39 2.47
N MET A 44 4.09 9.46 2.54
CA MET A 44 4.03 10.48 1.51
C MET A 44 3.76 11.85 2.13
N ILE A 45 4.43 12.88 1.61
CA ILE A 45 4.22 14.28 1.98
C ILE A 45 3.90 15.05 0.71
N SER A 46 2.62 15.34 0.50
CA SER A 46 2.13 16.07 -0.70
C SER A 46 2.28 17.59 -0.53
N HIS A 47 2.06 18.08 0.68
CA HIS A 47 2.24 19.47 1.08
C HIS A 47 3.05 19.55 2.37
N ARG A 48 4.09 20.38 2.38
CA ARG A 48 5.02 20.51 3.52
C ARG A 48 4.44 21.31 4.69
N PHE A 49 3.58 22.26 4.39
CA PHE A 49 2.99 23.15 5.37
C PHE A 49 1.61 23.56 4.90
N ASP A 50 0.64 23.46 5.80
CA ASP A 50 -0.69 24.00 5.61
C ASP A 50 -1.16 24.61 6.93
N LYS A 51 -2.01 25.63 6.83
CA LYS A 51 -2.53 26.38 7.97
C LYS A 51 -4.02 26.57 7.81
N ALA A 52 -4.78 25.96 8.72
CA ALA A 52 -6.22 26.16 8.81
C ALA A 52 -6.57 27.62 9.18
N ASN A 53 -7.68 28.12 8.63
CA ASN A 53 -8.29 29.40 8.99
C ASN A 53 -9.69 29.13 9.53
N ASN A 54 -9.88 29.10 10.85
CA ASN A 54 -11.22 28.95 11.43
C ASN A 54 -11.33 29.69 12.75
N ALA A 55 -12.57 29.99 13.16
CA ALA A 55 -12.89 30.85 14.30
C ALA A 55 -12.35 30.35 15.67
N TYR A 56 -11.90 29.09 15.76
CA TYR A 56 -11.32 28.54 16.98
C TYR A 56 -9.84 28.90 17.17
N LEU A 57 -9.20 29.48 16.14
CA LEU A 57 -7.77 29.83 16.15
C LEU A 57 -7.57 31.33 16.44
N GLN A 58 -6.52 31.67 17.20
CA GLN A 58 -6.18 33.06 17.53
C GLN A 58 -5.79 33.88 16.29
N THR A 59 -5.31 33.22 15.23
CA THR A 59 -4.91 33.87 13.97
C THR A 59 -6.02 33.86 12.93
N TYR A 60 -7.28 33.70 13.35
CA TYR A 60 -8.42 33.67 12.43
C TYR A 60 -8.59 35.01 11.71
N ASP A 61 -8.75 34.94 10.39
CA ASP A 61 -9.06 36.08 9.55
C ASP A 61 -10.46 35.88 8.92
N SER A 62 -11.40 36.75 9.31
CA SER A 62 -12.77 36.73 8.80
C SER A 62 -12.90 37.12 7.32
N SER A 63 -11.85 37.68 6.72
CA SER A 63 -11.82 38.01 5.28
C SER A 63 -11.50 36.79 4.41
N LEU A 64 -10.94 35.73 4.99
CA LEU A 64 -10.58 34.50 4.30
C LEU A 64 -11.63 33.40 4.50
N PRO A 65 -11.79 32.47 3.55
CA PRO A 65 -12.66 31.31 3.73
C PRO A 65 -12.27 30.48 4.95
N ASN A 66 -13.27 29.84 5.57
CA ASN A 66 -13.03 28.90 6.66
C ASN A 66 -12.38 27.60 6.14
N SER A 67 -11.34 27.12 6.82
CA SER A 67 -10.69 25.85 6.55
C SER A 67 -10.32 25.11 7.85
N TYR A 68 -10.28 23.79 7.76
CA TYR A 68 -10.00 22.88 8.87
C TYR A 68 -9.01 21.82 8.41
N ILE A 69 -8.12 21.40 9.30
CA ILE A 69 -7.22 20.26 9.08
C ILE A 69 -7.76 19.09 9.90
N THR A 70 -7.92 17.94 9.25
CA THR A 70 -8.39 16.71 9.88
C THR A 70 -7.26 15.70 9.98
N TYR A 71 -7.08 15.12 11.16
CA TYR A 71 -6.21 13.98 11.37
C TYR A 71 -7.06 12.71 11.40
N LEU A 72 -6.76 11.76 10.52
CA LEU A 72 -7.42 10.47 10.43
C LEU A 72 -6.39 9.38 10.71
N ASP A 73 -6.76 8.42 11.56
CA ASP A 73 -5.92 7.30 11.95
C ASP A 73 -6.75 6.01 11.91
N ALA A 74 -6.20 4.99 11.26
CA ALA A 74 -6.84 3.69 11.17
C ALA A 74 -6.48 2.84 12.39
N ASN A 75 -7.48 2.57 13.23
CA ASN A 75 -7.31 1.71 14.39
C ASN A 75 -6.91 0.28 13.98
N ASN A 76 -5.68 -0.11 14.27
CA ASN A 76 -5.17 -1.47 14.07
C ASN A 76 -5.21 -1.97 12.61
N LEU A 77 -4.73 -1.13 11.69
CA LEU A 77 -4.74 -1.36 10.24
C LEU A 77 -4.26 -2.76 9.82
N TYR A 78 -3.10 -3.21 10.30
CA TYR A 78 -2.55 -4.50 9.90
C TYR A 78 -3.36 -5.68 10.43
N ALA A 79 -3.91 -5.62 11.64
CA ALA A 79 -4.73 -6.72 12.13
C ALA A 79 -6.06 -6.82 11.36
N TRP A 80 -6.64 -5.68 10.96
CA TRP A 80 -7.78 -5.65 10.06
C TRP A 80 -7.42 -6.24 8.67
N ALA A 81 -6.25 -5.91 8.13
CA ALA A 81 -5.78 -6.51 6.88
C ALA A 81 -5.55 -8.02 7.02
N MET A 82 -5.01 -8.47 8.17
CA MET A 82 -4.81 -9.88 8.49
C MET A 82 -6.11 -10.67 8.71
N SER A 83 -7.25 -10.00 8.89
CA SER A 83 -8.57 -10.65 8.97
C SER A 83 -9.26 -10.80 7.61
N GLN A 84 -8.65 -10.31 6.53
CA GLN A 84 -9.16 -10.48 5.17
C GLN A 84 -8.75 -11.84 4.59
N ASN A 85 -9.27 -12.19 3.41
CA ASN A 85 -8.84 -13.40 2.71
C ASN A 85 -7.38 -13.24 2.24
N LEU A 86 -6.53 -14.20 2.58
CA LEU A 86 -5.09 -14.14 2.35
C LEU A 86 -4.59 -15.43 1.68
N PRO A 87 -3.60 -15.34 0.77
CA PRO A 87 -3.04 -16.52 0.13
C PRO A 87 -2.30 -17.39 1.16
N THR A 88 -2.54 -18.70 1.10
CA THR A 88 -1.97 -19.65 2.08
C THR A 88 -1.28 -20.86 1.46
N HIS A 89 -1.70 -21.30 0.28
CA HIS A 89 -1.20 -22.49 -0.42
C HIS A 89 -1.57 -22.47 -1.90
N ASP A 90 -1.12 -23.49 -2.63
CA ASP A 90 -1.27 -23.78 -4.05
C ASP A 90 -0.67 -22.69 -4.97
N PHE A 91 0.49 -22.18 -4.57
CA PHE A 91 1.21 -21.19 -5.36
C PHE A 91 1.73 -21.79 -6.67
N SER A 92 1.25 -21.29 -7.80
CA SER A 92 1.66 -21.75 -9.13
C SER A 92 1.59 -20.63 -10.16
N TRP A 93 2.40 -20.77 -11.21
CA TRP A 93 2.30 -19.92 -12.39
C TRP A 93 1.12 -20.38 -13.26
N THR A 94 0.42 -19.43 -13.87
CA THR A 94 -0.66 -19.71 -14.80
C THR A 94 -0.51 -18.87 -16.05
N ASP A 95 -0.72 -19.49 -17.22
CA ASP A 95 -0.81 -18.82 -18.52
C ASP A 95 -2.26 -18.42 -18.85
N GLU A 96 -3.21 -18.71 -17.96
CA GLU A 96 -4.62 -18.41 -18.18
C GLU A 96 -4.86 -16.91 -18.16
N TYR A 97 -5.63 -16.43 -19.15
CA TYR A 97 -6.09 -15.06 -19.16
C TYR A 97 -7.16 -14.87 -18.09
N VAL A 98 -6.87 -14.03 -17.10
CA VAL A 98 -7.79 -13.67 -16.01
C VAL A 98 -8.05 -12.18 -16.06
N ASN A 99 -9.32 -11.80 -16.19
CA ASN A 99 -9.71 -10.41 -15.98
C ASN A 99 -9.83 -10.15 -14.48
N PHE A 100 -8.84 -9.49 -13.89
CA PHE A 100 -8.78 -9.23 -12.46
C PHE A 100 -9.98 -8.41 -11.94
N MET A 101 -10.66 -7.65 -12.80
CA MET A 101 -11.85 -6.88 -12.42
C MET A 101 -13.09 -7.76 -12.16
N ASP A 102 -13.07 -9.01 -12.64
CA ASP A 102 -14.17 -9.95 -12.48
C ASP A 102 -13.97 -10.89 -11.28
N VAL A 103 -12.82 -10.80 -10.58
CA VAL A 103 -12.48 -11.65 -9.43
C VAL A 103 -13.01 -11.01 -8.15
N PRO A 104 -13.89 -11.68 -7.38
CA PRO A 104 -14.34 -11.18 -6.09
C PRO A 104 -13.22 -11.09 -5.06
N ASP A 105 -13.29 -10.09 -4.16
CA ASP A 105 -12.33 -9.92 -3.06
C ASP A 105 -12.26 -11.12 -2.10
N ASP A 106 -13.35 -11.89 -2.01
CA ASP A 106 -13.51 -13.09 -1.18
C ASP A 106 -13.38 -14.41 -1.96
N SER A 107 -12.86 -14.36 -3.19
CA SER A 107 -12.59 -15.53 -4.02
C SER A 107 -11.68 -16.55 -3.30
N ASP A 108 -11.97 -17.84 -3.48
CA ASP A 108 -11.11 -18.93 -2.99
C ASP A 108 -9.74 -18.95 -3.69
N ILE A 109 -9.67 -18.41 -4.92
CA ILE A 109 -8.44 -18.31 -5.71
C ILE A 109 -8.08 -16.84 -5.89
N GLY A 110 -6.88 -16.47 -5.45
CA GLY A 110 -6.29 -15.15 -5.65
C GLY A 110 -5.26 -15.16 -6.79
N TYR A 111 -5.00 -13.98 -7.36
CA TYR A 111 -4.06 -13.80 -8.46
C TYR A 111 -3.07 -12.68 -8.15
N ILE A 112 -1.83 -12.87 -8.58
CA ILE A 112 -0.79 -11.84 -8.54
C ILE A 112 -0.40 -11.55 -9.98
N PHE A 113 -0.48 -10.29 -10.38
CA PHE A 113 -0.25 -9.87 -11.76
C PHE A 113 1.05 -9.07 -11.89
N GLU A 114 1.87 -9.44 -12.88
CA GLU A 114 2.91 -8.58 -13.43
C GLU A 114 2.39 -8.04 -14.76
N VAL A 115 2.21 -6.72 -14.84
CA VAL A 115 1.59 -6.06 -16.00
C VAL A 115 2.39 -4.84 -16.41
N ASP A 116 2.35 -4.54 -17.70
CA ASP A 116 2.72 -3.23 -18.22
C ASP A 116 1.56 -2.26 -17.99
N LEU A 117 1.84 -1.10 -17.39
CA LEU A 117 0.85 -0.08 -17.10
C LEU A 117 1.11 1.18 -17.94
N GLU A 118 0.12 1.59 -18.73
CA GLU A 118 0.08 2.92 -19.31
C GLU A 118 -0.67 3.85 -18.35
N TYR A 119 -0.03 4.97 -17.97
CA TYR A 119 -0.57 5.91 -16.99
C TYR A 119 -0.85 7.28 -17.62
N PRO A 120 -2.13 7.59 -17.96
CA PRO A 120 -2.49 8.80 -18.71
C PRO A 120 -2.02 10.09 -18.07
N ASP A 121 -1.48 11.00 -18.89
CA ASP A 121 -0.92 12.28 -18.43
C ASP A 121 -1.97 13.14 -17.71
N GLU A 122 -3.24 13.09 -18.11
CA GLU A 122 -4.31 13.85 -17.45
C GLU A 122 -4.54 13.48 -15.97
N LEU A 123 -4.10 12.28 -15.53
CA LEU A 123 -4.27 11.82 -14.16
C LEU A 123 -3.12 12.21 -13.23
N HIS A 124 -2.01 12.70 -13.78
CA HIS A 124 -0.78 12.94 -12.99
C HIS A 124 -0.98 14.02 -11.93
N ASP A 125 -1.67 15.11 -12.29
CA ASP A 125 -1.96 16.19 -11.34
C ASP A 125 -2.99 15.75 -10.29
N LEU A 126 -4.03 15.00 -10.71
CA LEU A 126 -5.08 14.51 -9.82
C LEU A 126 -4.53 13.56 -8.75
N HIS A 127 -3.62 12.68 -9.14
CA HIS A 127 -3.02 11.69 -8.25
C HIS A 127 -1.68 12.16 -7.65
N SER A 128 -1.34 13.45 -7.78
CA SER A 128 -0.08 14.00 -7.26
C SER A 128 0.08 13.84 -5.74
N CYS A 129 -1.04 13.80 -5.01
CA CYS A 129 -1.05 13.55 -3.56
C CYS A 129 -0.96 12.08 -3.18
N TYR A 130 -1.26 11.16 -4.09
CA TYR A 130 -1.27 9.72 -3.83
C TYR A 130 -1.00 8.96 -5.15
N PRO A 131 0.27 8.93 -5.61
CA PRO A 131 0.63 8.25 -6.84
C PRO A 131 0.40 6.74 -6.71
N LEU A 132 -0.27 6.16 -7.70
CA LEU A 132 -0.54 4.74 -7.78
C LEU A 132 0.63 4.00 -8.45
N ALA A 133 0.69 2.68 -8.26
CA ALA A 133 1.70 1.80 -8.87
C ALA A 133 3.16 2.22 -8.61
N LEU A 134 3.50 2.47 -7.34
CA LEU A 134 4.87 2.84 -6.95
C LEU A 134 5.87 1.71 -7.18
N GLU A 135 6.92 2.03 -7.94
CA GLU A 135 8.01 1.10 -8.22
C GLU A 135 9.23 1.35 -7.33
N LYS A 136 9.92 0.26 -6.97
CA LYS A 136 11.22 0.33 -6.29
C LYS A 136 12.32 0.53 -7.33
N ILE A 137 12.55 1.79 -7.70
CA ILE A 137 13.59 2.16 -8.67
C ILE A 137 14.73 2.95 -8.01
N GLU A 138 15.92 2.83 -8.58
CA GLU A 138 17.01 3.75 -8.25
C GLU A 138 16.73 5.10 -8.93
N VAL A 139 16.72 6.17 -8.15
CA VAL A 139 16.42 7.52 -8.63
C VAL A 139 17.60 8.03 -9.46
N SER A 140 17.43 8.07 -10.79
CA SER A 140 18.33 8.77 -11.70
C SER A 140 17.75 10.13 -12.10
N LEU A 141 18.55 11.02 -12.70
CA LEU A 141 18.07 12.35 -13.17
C LEU A 141 16.91 12.26 -14.18
N ASN A 142 16.71 11.10 -14.83
CA ASN A 142 15.63 10.82 -15.77
C ASN A 142 14.46 10.08 -15.09
N VAL A 143 13.98 10.58 -13.96
CA VAL A 143 12.76 10.04 -13.33
C VAL A 143 11.49 10.30 -14.16
N PRO A 144 10.47 9.43 -14.05
CA PRO A 144 9.15 9.65 -14.63
C PRO A 144 8.51 10.98 -14.21
N PRO A 145 7.66 11.60 -15.05
CA PRO A 145 7.02 12.90 -14.78
C PRO A 145 6.34 12.99 -13.41
N VAL A 146 5.63 11.93 -13.00
CA VAL A 146 4.93 11.85 -11.70
C VAL A 146 5.91 12.01 -10.53
N LEU A 147 7.08 11.37 -10.58
CA LEU A 147 8.09 11.50 -9.53
C LEU A 147 8.75 12.88 -9.54
N LYS A 148 8.84 13.55 -10.71
CA LYS A 148 9.31 14.93 -10.79
C LYS A 148 8.38 15.90 -10.08
N ILE A 149 7.07 15.68 -10.11
CA ILE A 149 6.09 16.52 -9.38
C ILE A 149 6.34 16.40 -7.86
N LEU A 150 6.53 15.17 -7.37
CA LEU A 150 6.88 14.93 -5.97
C LEU A 150 8.18 15.65 -5.58
N LEU A 151 9.21 15.57 -6.41
CA LEU A 151 10.50 16.23 -6.16
C LEU A 151 10.42 17.75 -6.23
N LYS A 152 9.59 18.32 -7.12
CA LYS A 152 9.38 19.78 -7.21
C LYS A 152 8.74 20.34 -5.94
N ASN A 153 7.76 19.64 -5.37
CA ASN A 153 7.16 20.02 -4.09
C ASN A 153 8.13 19.85 -2.91
N LEU A 154 9.28 19.19 -3.14
CA LEU A 154 10.34 18.92 -2.17
C LEU A 154 11.58 19.83 -2.32
N VAL A 155 11.65 20.77 -3.26
CA VAL A 155 12.84 21.65 -3.41
C VAL A 155 12.41 23.12 -3.38
N PHE A 156 13.15 23.94 -2.64
CA PHE A 156 12.99 25.40 -2.53
C PHE A 156 13.53 26.11 -3.76
#